data_AF-A0A445ELV7-F1
#
_entry.id   AF-A0A445ELV7-F1
#
_cell.length_a   1.000
_cell.length_b   1.000
_cell.length_c   1.000
_cell.angle_alpha   90.00
_cell.angle_beta   90.00
_cell.angle_gamma   90.00
#
_symmetry.space_group_name_H-M   'P 1'
#
loop_
_entity.id
_entity.type
_entity.pdbx_description
1 polymer ?
#
loop_
_entity_poly.entity_id
_entity_poly.type
_entity_poly.pdbx_seq_one_letter_code
_entity_poly.pdbx_strand_id
1 'polypeptide(L)'
;MAVTHADLEPNTGKTCLMSSKTGVFLVLVTILLGLSSFTLCLIAEATRSQVTWMNTRKTECVYRSSGKTPLVCAACAFVVLAIAMVMEHTYLLIAVSKSSPTLLHLDPESPSANSLASHAGFFFIATWICFAIGEILLLAGVSVESGHLKNWSKPRHTCHVIRRGLFSCAAVFALTTVSLASALYLIAVRAQRLSRQLEQHSRTQVLHTSEAIVVFHDHANASPSPPQPTKDTTLFSVYKL
;
A
#
# COMPACT_ATOMS: atom_id res chain seq x y z
N MET A 1 3.37 -11.89 39.85
CA MET A 1 2.45 -11.06 39.04
C MET A 1 1.73 -12.03 38.12
N ALA A 2 0.46 -12.34 38.39
CA ALA A 2 -0.29 -13.32 37.62
C ALA A 2 -0.79 -12.66 36.33
N VAL A 3 -0.40 -13.20 35.17
CA VAL A 3 -0.94 -12.80 33.87
C VAL A 3 -2.41 -13.22 33.85
N THR A 4 -3.32 -12.25 33.80
CA THR A 4 -4.75 -12.56 33.82
C THR A 4 -5.27 -12.74 32.40
N HIS A 5 -6.35 -13.50 32.23
CA HIS A 5 -6.98 -13.76 30.93
C HIS A 5 -7.39 -12.47 30.18
N ALA A 6 -7.52 -11.35 30.90
CA ALA A 6 -7.78 -10.02 30.37
C ALA A 6 -6.56 -9.38 29.66
N ASP A 7 -5.32 -9.76 30.02
CA ASP A 7 -4.10 -9.35 29.29
C ASP A 7 -3.93 -10.14 27.98
N LEU A 8 -4.58 -11.29 27.87
CA LEU A 8 -4.59 -12.16 26.69
C LEU A 8 -5.79 -11.88 25.77
N GLU A 9 -6.77 -11.09 26.23
CA GLU A 9 -7.96 -10.81 25.45
C GLU A 9 -7.57 -9.93 24.26
N PRO A 10 -7.70 -10.43 23.03
CA PRO A 10 -7.25 -9.68 21.89
C PRO A 10 -8.11 -8.42 21.79
N ASN A 11 -7.48 -7.25 21.78
CA ASN A 11 -8.10 -6.06 21.21
C ASN A 11 -8.23 -6.28 19.69
N THR A 12 -9.08 -7.24 19.28
CA THR A 12 -9.39 -7.61 17.89
C THR A 12 -10.18 -6.50 17.19
N GLY A 13 -10.57 -5.45 17.91
CA GLY A 13 -11.64 -4.58 17.47
C GLY A 13 -11.30 -3.61 16.34
N LYS A 14 -10.06 -3.13 16.16
CA LYS A 14 -9.91 -1.83 15.46
C LYS A 14 -8.70 -1.61 14.54
N THR A 15 -7.66 -2.44 14.52
CA THR A 15 -6.34 -2.00 14.01
C THR A 15 -5.79 -2.68 12.75
N CYS A 16 -6.34 -3.78 12.25
CA CYS A 16 -5.68 -4.48 11.12
C CYS A 16 -5.93 -3.94 9.70
N LEU A 17 -5.87 -2.63 9.42
CA LEU A 17 -6.27 -1.95 8.16
C LEU A 17 -7.78 -1.72 7.98
N MET A 18 -8.48 -1.15 8.98
CA MET A 18 -9.87 -0.67 8.92
C MET A 18 -10.71 -1.21 7.73
N SER A 19 -11.19 -2.46 7.86
CA SER A 19 -11.97 -3.23 6.88
C SER A 19 -11.26 -3.51 5.55
N SER A 20 -10.95 -4.79 5.28
CA SER A 20 -10.47 -5.26 3.95
C SER A 20 -11.29 -4.70 2.79
N LYS A 21 -12.58 -4.40 3.02
CA LYS A 21 -13.48 -3.81 2.04
C LYS A 21 -13.16 -2.34 1.75
N THR A 22 -12.79 -1.55 2.75
CA THR A 22 -12.42 -0.13 2.59
C THR A 22 -11.08 0.02 1.89
N GLY A 23 -10.06 -0.75 2.27
CA GLY A 23 -8.76 -0.70 1.59
C GLY A 23 -8.86 -1.10 0.11
N VAL A 24 -9.58 -2.18 -0.20
CA VAL A 24 -9.83 -2.61 -1.59
C VAL A 24 -10.65 -1.56 -2.36
N PHE A 25 -11.66 -0.96 -1.73
CA PHE A 25 -12.44 0.12 -2.34
C PHE A 25 -11.56 1.32 -2.69
N LEU A 26 -10.66 1.73 -1.78
CA LEU A 26 -9.73 2.84 -2.04
C LEU A 26 -8.79 2.55 -3.21
N VAL A 27 -8.19 1.35 -3.26
CA VAL A 27 -7.35 0.94 -4.40
C VAL A 27 -8.12 0.99 -5.71
N LEU A 28 -9.37 0.49 -5.72
CA LEU A 28 -10.23 0.55 -6.90
C LEU A 28 -10.50 2.01 -7.33
N VAL A 29 -10.84 2.88 -6.38
CA VAL A 29 -11.05 4.31 -6.64
C VAL A 29 -9.77 4.95 -7.18
N THR A 30 -8.60 4.68 -6.60
CA THR A 30 -7.32 5.20 -7.09
C THR A 30 -7.02 4.73 -8.51
N ILE A 31 -7.26 3.46 -8.84
CA ILE A 31 -7.11 2.94 -10.21
C ILE A 31 -8.02 3.69 -11.18
N LEU A 32 -9.29 3.91 -10.82
CA LEU A 32 -10.24 4.65 -11.66
C LEU A 32 -9.81 6.11 -11.85
N LEU A 33 -9.35 6.78 -10.80
CA LEU A 33 -8.81 8.14 -10.88
C LEU A 33 -7.56 8.18 -11.78
N GLY A 34 -6.64 7.23 -11.63
CA GLY A 34 -5.46 7.09 -12.47
C GLY A 34 -5.79 6.88 -13.95
N LEU A 35 -6.73 5.99 -14.25
CA LEU A 35 -7.22 5.76 -15.61
C LEU A 35 -7.87 7.01 -16.20
N SER A 36 -8.68 7.73 -15.41
CA SER A 36 -9.29 8.98 -15.87
C SER A 36 -8.23 10.06 -16.15
N SER A 37 -7.21 10.19 -15.30
CA SER A 37 -6.08 11.09 -15.53
C SER A 37 -5.32 10.71 -16.80
N PHE A 38 -5.03 9.42 -17.02
CA PHE A 38 -4.42 8.91 -18.25
C PHE A 38 -5.23 9.28 -19.49
N THR A 39 -6.55 9.05 -19.49
CA THR A 39 -7.43 9.41 -20.61
C THR A 39 -7.43 10.92 -20.86
N LEU A 40 -7.49 11.74 -19.80
CA LEU A 40 -7.44 13.20 -19.91
C LEU A 40 -6.10 13.67 -20.50
N CYS A 41 -4.98 13.06 -20.13
CA CYS A 41 -3.67 13.33 -20.73
C CYS A 41 -3.65 12.99 -22.24
N LEU A 42 -4.26 11.88 -22.66
CA LEU A 42 -4.36 11.53 -24.08
C LEU A 42 -5.25 12.50 -24.86
N ILE A 43 -6.37 12.93 -24.26
CA ILE A 43 -7.24 13.96 -24.86
C ILE A 43 -6.47 15.28 -24.98
N ALA A 44 -5.70 15.67 -23.96
CA ALA A 44 -4.84 16.85 -24.02
C ALA A 44 -3.79 16.75 -25.14
N GLU A 45 -3.15 15.58 -25.30
CA GLU A 45 -2.19 15.33 -26.38
C GLU A 45 -2.84 15.43 -27.77
N ALA A 46 -4.05 14.87 -27.93
CA ALA A 46 -4.78 14.87 -29.19
C ALA A 46 -5.30 16.27 -29.56
N THR A 47 -5.66 17.08 -28.56
CA THR A 47 -6.22 18.43 -28.73
C THR A 47 -5.19 19.54 -28.61
N ARG A 48 -3.91 19.21 -28.47
CA ARG A 48 -2.81 20.18 -28.32
C ARG A 48 -2.81 21.23 -29.42
N SER A 49 -2.43 22.45 -29.06
CA SER A 49 -2.31 23.54 -30.02
C SER A 49 -1.19 23.25 -31.02
N GLN A 50 -1.50 23.32 -32.32
CA GLN A 50 -0.50 23.17 -33.39
C GLN A 50 -0.23 24.51 -34.06
N VAL A 51 1.01 24.71 -34.49
CA VAL A 51 1.43 25.93 -35.17
C VAL A 51 1.48 25.72 -36.67
N THR A 52 0.91 26.68 -37.39
CA THR A 52 1.02 26.81 -38.85
C THR A 52 1.87 28.03 -39.19
N TRP A 53 2.84 27.86 -40.08
CA TRP A 53 3.70 28.95 -40.55
C TRP A 53 3.04 29.67 -41.71
N MET A 54 2.93 30.99 -41.63
CA MET A 54 2.39 31.83 -42.68
C MET A 54 3.54 32.44 -43.49
N ASN A 55 3.39 32.53 -44.81
CA ASN A 55 4.34 33.10 -45.78
C ASN A 55 5.49 32.18 -46.26
N THR A 56 5.95 32.38 -47.51
CA THR A 56 7.03 31.66 -48.19
C THR A 56 8.39 31.75 -47.48
N ARG A 57 8.58 32.74 -46.60
CA ARG A 57 9.79 32.93 -45.78
C ARG A 57 9.67 32.40 -44.34
N LYS A 58 8.53 31.83 -43.93
CA LYS A 58 8.28 31.31 -42.55
C LYS A 58 8.64 32.30 -41.42
N THR A 59 8.41 33.59 -41.63
CA THR A 59 8.79 34.65 -40.65
C THR A 59 7.74 34.86 -39.56
N GLU A 60 6.52 34.36 -39.77
CA GLU A 60 5.41 34.50 -38.84
C GLU A 60 4.68 33.16 -38.65
N CYS A 61 4.21 32.93 -37.44
CA CYS A 61 3.54 31.71 -37.04
C CYS A 61 2.21 32.04 -36.35
N VAL A 62 1.21 31.19 -36.59
CA VAL A 62 -0.16 31.31 -36.05
C VAL A 62 -0.57 29.97 -35.45
N TYR A 63 -1.30 30.00 -34.33
CA TYR A 63 -1.85 28.78 -33.74
C TYR A 63 -3.15 28.38 -34.46
N ARG A 64 -3.28 27.10 -34.79
CA ARG A 64 -4.43 26.54 -35.50
C ARG A 64 -5.69 26.46 -34.65
N SER A 65 -5.53 26.31 -33.33
CA SER A 65 -6.62 26.11 -32.37
C SER A 65 -6.33 26.82 -31.05
N SER A 66 -7.40 27.05 -30.29
CA SER A 66 -7.30 27.55 -28.92
C SER A 66 -6.79 26.46 -27.97
N GLY A 67 -5.90 26.83 -27.05
CA GLY A 67 -5.39 25.94 -26.00
C GLY A 67 -6.39 25.58 -24.90
N LYS A 68 -7.66 26.02 -24.99
CA LYS A 68 -8.68 25.82 -23.93
C LYS A 68 -8.91 24.35 -23.57
N THR A 69 -9.13 23.50 -24.56
CA THR A 69 -9.40 22.07 -24.34
C THR A 69 -8.21 21.35 -23.71
N PRO A 70 -6.99 21.38 -24.29
CA PRO A 70 -5.85 20.69 -23.69
C PRO A 70 -5.49 21.27 -22.32
N LEU A 71 -5.68 22.59 -22.10
CA LEU A 71 -5.47 23.22 -20.80
C LEU A 71 -6.40 22.64 -19.72
N VAL A 72 -7.72 22.59 -19.98
CA VAL A 72 -8.69 22.06 -19.01
C VAL A 72 -8.45 20.57 -18.78
N CYS A 73 -8.20 19.79 -19.83
CA CYS A 73 -7.91 18.36 -19.70
C CYS A 73 -6.64 18.12 -18.87
N ALA A 74 -5.55 18.83 -19.14
CA ALA A 74 -4.29 18.69 -18.39
C ALA A 74 -4.42 19.16 -16.94
N ALA A 75 -5.13 20.27 -16.68
CA ALA A 75 -5.38 20.76 -15.33
C ALA A 75 -6.26 19.78 -14.52
N CYS A 76 -7.30 19.21 -15.14
CA CYS A 76 -8.10 18.16 -14.52
C CYS A 76 -7.25 16.90 -14.25
N ALA A 77 -6.42 16.47 -15.20
CA ALA A 77 -5.55 15.32 -15.04
C ALA A 77 -4.57 15.47 -13.87
N PHE A 78 -3.98 16.67 -13.72
CA PHE A 78 -3.11 17.06 -12.60
C PHE A 78 -3.84 16.93 -11.26
N VAL A 79 -5.00 17.58 -11.12
CA VAL A 79 -5.77 17.54 -9.85
C VAL A 79 -6.20 16.11 -9.51
N VAL A 80 -6.70 15.36 -10.49
CA VAL A 80 -7.15 13.97 -10.28
C VAL A 80 -6.00 13.07 -9.85
N LEU A 81 -4.82 13.20 -10.47
CA LEU A 81 -3.65 12.42 -10.10
C LEU A 81 -3.14 12.78 -8.71
N ALA A 82 -3.10 14.07 -8.37
CA ALA A 82 -2.72 14.54 -7.04
C ALA A 82 -3.68 14.02 -5.94
N ILE A 83 -4.99 14.04 -6.18
CA ILE A 83 -5.98 13.47 -5.26
C ILE A 83 -5.74 11.96 -5.09
N ALA A 84 -5.56 11.22 -6.18
CA ALA A 84 -5.28 9.79 -6.14
C ALA A 84 -4.04 9.47 -5.29
N MET A 85 -2.95 10.21 -5.52
CA MET A 85 -1.68 10.06 -4.80
C MET A 85 -1.84 10.32 -3.30
N VAL A 86 -2.46 11.44 -2.93
CA VAL A 86 -2.67 11.82 -1.52
C VAL A 86 -3.58 10.83 -0.82
N MET A 87 -4.70 10.44 -1.43
CA MET A 87 -5.66 9.50 -0.84
C MET A 87 -5.01 8.16 -0.51
N GLU A 88 -4.28 7.58 -1.46
CA GLU A 88 -3.64 6.27 -1.27
C GLU A 88 -2.49 6.32 -0.26
N HIS A 89 -1.59 7.30 -0.37
CA HIS A 89 -0.43 7.38 0.52
C HIS A 89 -0.83 7.79 1.95
N THR A 90 -1.82 8.68 2.11
CA THR A 90 -2.35 9.01 3.44
C THR A 90 -3.01 7.80 4.08
N TYR A 91 -3.78 7.02 3.30
CA TYR A 91 -4.36 5.78 3.81
C TYR A 91 -3.28 4.78 4.23
N LEU A 92 -2.24 4.57 3.42
CA LEU A 92 -1.12 3.69 3.75
C LEU A 92 -0.39 4.16 5.02
N LEU A 93 -0.14 5.46 5.19
CA LEU A 93 0.49 6.01 6.39
C LEU A 93 -0.37 5.82 7.64
N ILE A 94 -1.69 6.06 7.55
CA ILE A 94 -2.64 5.83 8.65
C ILE A 94 -2.71 4.33 8.99
N ALA A 95 -2.72 3.48 7.96
CA ALA A 95 -2.71 2.03 8.10
C ALA A 95 -1.45 1.52 8.84
N VAL A 96 -0.27 2.03 8.49
CA VAL A 96 0.99 1.65 9.11
C VAL A 96 1.09 2.21 10.52
N SER A 97 0.76 3.49 10.74
CA SER A 97 0.82 4.12 12.07
C SER A 97 -0.15 3.50 13.10
N LYS A 98 -1.27 2.95 12.66
CA LYS A 98 -2.23 2.23 13.53
C LYS A 98 -1.95 0.75 13.70
N SER A 99 -1.03 0.18 12.91
CA SER A 99 -0.63 -1.22 13.08
C SER A 99 0.27 -1.36 14.31
N SER A 100 0.00 -2.36 15.16
CA SER A 100 0.75 -2.59 16.40
C SER A 100 2.27 -2.73 16.14
N PRO A 101 3.11 -2.37 17.12
CA PRO A 101 4.58 -2.44 17.01
C PRO A 101 5.12 -3.85 16.71
N THR A 102 4.29 -4.89 16.74
CA THR A 102 4.63 -6.25 16.28
C THR A 102 5.02 -6.31 14.79
N LEU A 103 4.58 -5.38 13.93
CA LEU A 103 5.10 -5.28 12.54
C LEU A 103 6.58 -4.88 12.50
N LEU A 104 7.06 -4.14 13.51
CA LEU A 104 8.45 -3.74 13.67
C LEU A 104 9.28 -4.81 14.38
N HIS A 105 8.62 -5.83 14.95
CA HIS A 105 9.23 -7.03 15.54
C HIS A 105 9.09 -8.24 14.61
N LEU A 106 9.02 -7.99 13.30
CA LEU A 106 9.40 -9.01 12.33
C LEU A 106 10.91 -9.16 12.50
N ASP A 107 11.34 -10.33 12.99
CA ASP A 107 12.72 -10.58 13.38
C ASP A 107 13.68 -10.07 12.28
N PRO A 108 14.47 -9.02 12.56
CA PRO A 108 15.38 -8.42 11.59
C PRO A 108 16.47 -9.40 11.14
N GLU A 109 16.61 -10.56 11.77
CA GLU A 109 17.48 -11.64 11.31
C GLU A 109 16.88 -12.53 10.21
N SER A 110 15.57 -12.44 9.93
CA SER A 110 14.99 -13.26 8.87
C SER A 110 15.25 -12.67 7.47
N PRO A 111 15.88 -13.40 6.53
CA PRO A 111 16.23 -12.88 5.21
C PRO A 111 15.01 -12.47 4.36
N SER A 112 13.83 -13.01 4.68
CA SER A 112 12.57 -12.69 4.00
C SER A 112 11.94 -11.35 4.45
N ALA A 113 12.15 -10.92 5.69
CA ALA A 113 11.63 -9.67 6.22
C ALA A 113 12.37 -8.45 5.66
N ASN A 114 13.71 -8.51 5.67
CA ASN A 114 14.58 -7.43 5.20
C ASN A 114 14.42 -7.17 3.70
N SER A 115 14.25 -8.22 2.90
CA SER A 115 13.99 -8.08 1.46
C SER A 115 12.62 -7.45 1.18
N LEU A 116 11.60 -7.77 1.98
CA LEU A 116 10.25 -7.20 1.81
C LEU A 116 10.20 -5.70 2.19
N ALA A 117 10.86 -5.32 3.28
CA ALA A 117 10.97 -3.92 3.70
C ALA A 117 11.78 -3.09 2.68
N SER A 118 12.90 -3.64 2.18
CA SER A 118 13.69 -3.03 1.11
C SER A 118 12.86 -2.80 -0.15
N HIS A 119 12.07 -3.80 -0.58
CA HIS A 119 11.21 -3.70 -1.74
C HIS A 119 10.11 -2.63 -1.57
N ALA A 120 9.50 -2.55 -0.38
CA ALA A 120 8.52 -1.53 -0.05
C ALA A 120 9.12 -0.12 -0.09
N GLY A 121 10.32 0.07 0.47
CA GLY A 121 11.03 1.35 0.42
C GLY A 121 11.35 1.79 -1.00
N PHE A 122 11.84 0.86 -1.84
CA PHE A 122 12.11 1.13 -3.25
C PHE A 122 10.86 1.58 -4.00
N PHE A 123 9.75 0.85 -3.87
CA PHE A 123 8.51 1.21 -4.54
C PHE A 123 7.93 2.54 -4.04
N PHE A 124 8.05 2.84 -2.75
CA PHE A 124 7.61 4.11 -2.19
C PHE A 124 8.35 5.26 -2.86
N ILE A 125 9.69 5.21 -2.87
CA ILE A 125 10.52 6.24 -3.50
C ILE A 125 10.23 6.34 -5.00
N ALA A 126 10.16 5.21 -5.70
CA ALA A 126 9.87 5.17 -7.14
C ALA A 126 8.51 5.81 -7.48
N THR A 127 7.50 5.61 -6.62
CA THR A 127 6.17 6.20 -6.79
C THR A 127 6.22 7.73 -6.71
N TRP A 128 6.91 8.27 -5.70
CA TRP A 128 7.09 9.73 -5.55
C TRP A 128 7.86 10.35 -6.72
N ILE A 129 8.90 9.67 -7.21
CA ILE A 129 9.67 10.13 -8.37
C ILE A 129 8.79 10.15 -9.62
N CYS A 130 8.06 9.06 -9.90
CA CYS A 130 7.16 9.00 -11.06
C CYS A 130 6.07 10.08 -10.98
N PHE A 131 5.47 10.26 -9.81
CA PHE A 131 4.48 11.30 -9.56
C PHE A 131 5.05 12.69 -9.85
N ALA A 132 6.18 13.03 -9.26
CA ALA A 132 6.82 14.34 -9.43
C ALA A 132 7.14 14.63 -10.91
N ILE A 133 7.70 13.66 -11.63
CA ILE A 133 7.99 13.82 -13.06
C ILE A 133 6.69 14.02 -13.86
N GLY A 134 5.66 13.21 -13.62
CA GLY A 134 4.37 13.33 -14.29
C GLY A 134 3.72 14.69 -14.07
N GLU A 135 3.70 15.17 -12.83
CA GLU A 135 3.14 16.47 -12.45
C GLU A 135 3.91 17.65 -13.05
N ILE A 136 5.25 17.59 -13.05
CA ILE A 136 6.08 18.62 -13.69
C ILE A 136 5.79 18.70 -15.20
N LEU A 137 5.64 17.54 -15.86
CA LEU A 137 5.26 17.52 -17.28
C LEU A 137 3.86 18.12 -17.50
N LEU A 138 2.89 17.80 -16.65
CA LEU A 138 1.55 18.38 -16.71
C LEU A 138 1.57 19.90 -16.50
N LEU A 139 2.27 20.38 -15.48
CA LEU A 139 2.43 21.81 -15.21
C LEU A 139 3.13 22.55 -16.36
N ALA A 140 4.17 21.96 -16.93
CA ALA A 140 4.82 22.49 -18.12
C ALA A 140 3.81 22.60 -19.29
N GLY A 141 3.00 21.56 -19.51
CA GLY A 141 1.95 21.61 -20.53
C GLY A 141 0.89 22.69 -20.27
N VAL A 142 0.40 22.78 -19.04
CA VAL A 142 -0.60 23.79 -18.61
C VAL A 142 -0.04 25.20 -18.77
N SER A 143 1.22 25.44 -18.39
CA SER A 143 1.84 26.77 -18.49
C SER A 143 1.97 27.24 -19.94
N VAL A 144 2.35 26.35 -20.87
CA VAL A 144 2.43 26.70 -22.29
C VAL A 144 1.04 26.91 -22.90
N GLU A 145 0.09 25.99 -22.67
CA GLU A 145 -1.27 26.10 -23.25
C GLU A 145 -2.07 27.29 -22.70
N SER A 146 -1.78 27.74 -21.48
CA SER A 146 -2.38 28.97 -20.90
C SER A 146 -2.06 30.21 -21.75
N GLY A 147 -0.88 30.25 -22.36
CA GLY A 147 -0.47 31.34 -23.26
C GLY A 147 -1.28 31.41 -24.57
N HIS A 148 -2.07 30.37 -24.87
CA HIS A 148 -2.84 30.23 -26.11
C HIS A 148 -4.35 30.46 -25.91
N LEU A 149 -4.76 31.00 -24.75
CA LEU A 149 -6.17 31.27 -24.46
C LEU A 149 -6.74 32.45 -25.27
N LYS A 150 -5.96 33.53 -25.43
CA LYS A 150 -6.42 34.78 -26.05
C LYS A 150 -5.49 35.17 -27.21
N ASN A 151 -6.05 35.71 -28.29
CA ASN A 151 -5.30 36.16 -29.47
C ASN A 151 -4.44 35.05 -30.12
N TRP A 152 -4.91 33.80 -30.08
CA TRP A 152 -4.20 32.65 -30.67
C TRP A 152 -4.12 32.72 -32.21
N SER A 153 -5.08 33.40 -32.85
CA SER A 153 -5.11 33.63 -34.30
C SER A 153 -4.25 34.82 -34.77
N LYS A 154 -3.64 35.58 -33.86
CA LYS A 154 -2.75 36.70 -34.24
C LYS A 154 -1.37 36.17 -34.64
N PRO A 155 -0.79 36.62 -35.77
CA PRO A 155 0.58 36.26 -36.16
C PRO A 155 1.61 36.69 -35.11
N ARG A 156 2.60 35.83 -34.86
CA ARG A 156 3.73 36.10 -33.96
C ARG A 156 5.05 35.74 -34.65
N HIS A 157 6.13 36.42 -34.27
CA HIS A 157 7.49 36.08 -34.75
C HIS A 157 8.08 34.86 -34.03
N THR A 158 7.66 34.61 -32.79
CA THR A 158 8.07 33.45 -31.99
C THR A 158 6.83 32.68 -31.51
N CYS A 159 6.76 31.39 -31.82
CA CYS A 159 5.75 30.48 -31.29
C CYS A 159 6.39 29.44 -30.40
N HIS A 160 5.75 29.16 -29.27
CA HIS A 160 6.16 28.12 -28.35
C HIS A 160 5.17 26.97 -28.46
N VAL A 161 5.70 25.79 -28.78
CA VAL A 161 4.89 24.60 -29.03
C VAL A 161 5.37 23.50 -28.11
N ILE A 162 4.43 22.83 -27.48
CA ILE A 162 4.69 21.64 -26.71
C ILE A 162 5.19 20.55 -27.68
N ARG A 163 6.30 19.90 -27.32
CA ARG A 163 6.78 18.74 -28.08
C ARG A 163 5.73 17.64 -28.06
N ARG A 164 5.50 17.03 -29.21
CA ARG A 164 4.61 15.87 -29.34
C ARG A 164 5.03 14.79 -28.34
N GLY A 165 4.06 14.27 -27.60
CA GLY A 165 4.27 13.23 -26.61
C GLY A 165 4.55 13.72 -25.19
N LEU A 166 4.60 15.03 -24.92
CA LEU A 166 4.77 15.54 -23.55
C LEU A 166 3.62 15.09 -22.63
N PHE A 167 2.37 15.25 -23.08
CA PHE A 167 1.22 14.78 -22.30
C PHE A 167 1.13 13.25 -22.30
N SER A 168 1.58 12.60 -23.39
CA SER A 168 1.68 11.13 -23.43
C SER A 168 2.69 10.59 -22.40
N CYS A 169 3.85 11.22 -22.25
CA CYS A 169 4.83 10.86 -21.23
C CYS A 169 4.24 11.05 -19.83
N ALA A 170 3.59 12.18 -19.59
CA ALA A 170 2.88 12.42 -18.33
C ALA A 170 1.82 11.33 -18.04
N ALA A 171 1.08 10.90 -19.06
CA ALA A 171 0.11 9.82 -18.95
C ALA A 171 0.75 8.50 -18.49
N VAL A 172 1.91 8.15 -19.05
CA VAL A 172 2.66 6.94 -18.67
C VAL A 172 3.17 7.04 -17.23
N PHE A 173 3.69 8.19 -16.81
CA PHE A 173 4.10 8.40 -15.42
C PHE A 173 2.91 8.36 -14.46
N ALA A 174 1.74 8.89 -14.85
CA ALA A 174 0.51 8.80 -14.06
C ALA A 174 0.06 7.34 -13.84
N LEU A 175 0.00 6.54 -14.91
CA LEU A 175 -0.32 5.11 -14.81
C LEU A 175 0.72 4.33 -13.99
N THR A 176 2.00 4.62 -14.21
CA THR A 176 3.10 3.99 -13.46
C THR A 176 2.95 4.31 -11.97
N THR A 177 2.68 5.57 -11.61
CA THR A 177 2.50 6.01 -10.22
C THR A 177 1.39 5.20 -9.53
N VAL A 178 0.20 5.11 -10.15
CA VAL A 178 -0.94 4.38 -9.57
C VAL A 178 -0.69 2.86 -9.51
N SER A 179 0.05 2.32 -10.49
CA SER A 179 0.45 0.90 -10.50
C SER A 179 1.44 0.58 -9.38
N LEU A 180 2.44 1.44 -9.16
CA LEU A 180 3.41 1.29 -8.08
C LEU A 180 2.76 1.45 -6.71
N ALA A 181 1.83 2.40 -6.57
CA ALA A 181 1.07 2.60 -5.34
C ALA A 181 0.20 1.37 -5.02
N SER A 182 -0.49 0.81 -6.02
CA SER A 182 -1.23 -0.45 -5.87
C SER A 182 -0.32 -1.61 -5.47
N ALA A 183 0.89 -1.69 -6.02
CA ALA A 183 1.88 -2.70 -5.64
C ALA A 183 2.33 -2.52 -4.18
N LEU A 184 2.54 -1.28 -3.72
CA LEU A 184 2.82 -0.97 -2.31
C LEU A 184 1.69 -1.43 -1.39
N TYR A 185 0.44 -1.20 -1.78
CA TYR A 185 -0.71 -1.69 -1.02
C TYR A 185 -0.69 -3.22 -0.90
N LEU A 186 -0.44 -3.94 -2.00
CA LEU A 186 -0.34 -5.40 -1.97
C LEU A 186 0.80 -5.89 -1.08
N ILE A 187 1.96 -5.22 -1.12
CA ILE A 187 3.10 -5.53 -0.26
C ILE A 187 2.75 -5.28 1.21
N ALA A 188 2.09 -4.17 1.53
CA ALA A 188 1.64 -3.87 2.89
C ALA A 188 0.65 -4.94 3.39
N VAL A 189 -0.32 -5.35 2.57
CA VAL A 189 -1.25 -6.43 2.91
C VAL A 189 -0.51 -7.76 3.13
N ARG A 190 0.48 -8.08 2.30
CA ARG A 190 1.29 -9.31 2.47
C ARG A 190 2.10 -9.27 3.77
N ALA A 191 2.78 -8.16 4.05
CA ALA A 191 3.55 -7.97 5.26
C ALA A 191 2.70 -8.18 6.52
N GLN A 192 1.47 -7.65 6.50
CA GLN A 192 0.53 -7.86 7.60
C GLN A 192 -0.02 -9.27 7.73
N ARG A 193 -0.23 -9.99 6.62
CA ARG A 193 -0.65 -11.39 6.71
C ARG A 193 0.44 -12.24 7.36
N LEU A 194 1.69 -12.02 6.95
CA LEU A 194 2.86 -12.70 7.51
C LEU A 194 3.02 -12.40 9.01
N SER A 195 2.91 -11.13 9.40
CA SER A 195 3.02 -10.76 10.82
C SER A 195 1.94 -11.40 11.69
N ARG A 196 0.69 -11.46 11.21
CA ARG A 196 -0.40 -12.12 11.94
C ARG A 196 -0.17 -13.61 12.08
N GLN A 197 0.31 -14.27 11.02
CA GLN A 197 0.66 -15.70 11.09
C GLN A 197 1.76 -15.95 12.12
N LEU A 198 2.78 -15.08 12.15
CA LEU A 198 3.86 -15.17 13.13
C LEU A 198 3.35 -14.98 14.56
N GLU A 199 2.51 -13.97 14.79
CA GLU A 199 1.90 -13.69 16.10
C GLU A 199 0.98 -14.83 16.57
N GLN A 200 0.24 -15.47 15.66
CA GLN A 200 -0.56 -16.65 15.98
C GLN A 200 0.31 -17.85 16.33
N HIS A 201 1.40 -18.08 15.59
CA HIS A 201 2.31 -19.20 15.83
C HIS A 201 3.02 -19.06 17.18
N SER A 202 3.53 -17.86 17.50
CA SER A 202 4.20 -17.61 18.79
C SER A 202 3.23 -17.76 19.97
N ARG A 203 1.98 -17.28 19.85
CA ARG A 203 0.95 -17.49 20.88
C ARG A 203 0.62 -18.97 21.09
N THR A 204 0.48 -19.72 19.99
CA THR A 204 0.20 -21.17 20.05
C THR A 204 1.33 -21.90 20.76
N GLN A 205 2.59 -21.55 20.45
CA GLN A 205 3.75 -22.10 21.16
C GLN A 205 3.74 -21.77 22.66
N VAL A 206 3.45 -20.52 23.05
CA VAL A 206 3.38 -20.13 24.47
C VAL A 206 2.26 -20.85 25.22
N LEU A 207 1.10 -21.06 24.58
CA LEU A 207 -0.01 -21.81 25.18
C LEU A 207 0.40 -23.27 25.45
N HIS A 208 0.98 -23.94 24.45
CA HIS A 208 1.43 -25.34 24.58
C HIS A 208 2.54 -25.51 25.61
N THR A 209 3.51 -24.58 25.68
CA THR A 209 4.56 -24.65 26.70
C THR A 209 4.01 -24.40 28.10
N SER A 210 3.05 -23.49 28.23
CA SER A 210 2.38 -23.23 29.51
C SER A 210 1.57 -24.44 29.99
N GLU A 211 0.80 -25.07 29.10
CA GLU A 211 0.09 -26.33 29.41
C GLU A 211 1.06 -27.43 29.83
N ALA A 212 2.17 -27.62 29.10
CA ALA A 212 3.18 -28.61 29.44
C ALA A 212 3.83 -28.35 30.81
N ILE A 213 4.10 -27.09 31.16
CA ILE A 213 4.65 -26.69 32.46
C ILE A 213 3.66 -26.97 33.60
N VAL A 214 2.37 -26.67 33.43
CA VAL A 214 1.33 -26.94 34.43
C VAL A 214 1.20 -28.45 34.68
N VAL A 215 1.15 -29.26 33.62
CA VAL A 215 1.10 -30.73 33.74
C VAL A 215 2.33 -31.28 34.47
N PHE A 216 3.52 -30.75 34.16
CA PHE A 216 4.75 -31.16 34.86
C PHE A 216 4.72 -30.77 36.34
N HIS A 217 4.16 -29.61 36.67
CA HIS A 217 4.06 -29.14 38.04
C HIS A 217 3.06 -29.95 38.87
N ASP A 218 1.92 -30.34 38.29
CA ASP A 218 0.94 -31.22 38.94
C ASP A 218 1.52 -32.63 39.19
N HIS A 219 2.28 -33.16 38.22
CA HIS A 219 2.97 -34.44 38.40
C HIS A 219 4.05 -34.41 39.49
N ALA A 220 4.76 -33.29 39.65
CA ALA A 220 5.79 -33.14 40.69
C ALA A 220 5.20 -32.98 42.10
N ASN A 221 3.97 -32.46 42.24
CA ASN A 221 3.28 -32.29 43.51
C ASN A 221 2.44 -33.52 43.93
N ALA A 222 2.25 -34.49 43.05
CA ALA A 222 1.63 -35.77 43.40
C ALA A 222 2.63 -36.63 44.23
N SER A 223 2.64 -36.42 45.55
CA SER A 223 3.40 -37.28 46.48
C SER A 223 2.82 -38.71 46.49
N PRO A 224 3.65 -39.78 46.52
CA PRO A 224 3.15 -41.14 46.57
C PRO A 224 2.47 -41.39 47.92
N SER A 225 1.21 -41.82 47.89
CA SER A 225 0.53 -42.33 49.08
C SER A 225 1.34 -43.49 49.70
N PRO A 226 1.56 -43.51 51.03
CA PRO A 226 2.32 -44.58 51.66
C PRO A 226 1.58 -45.92 51.49
N PRO A 227 2.30 -47.04 51.29
CA PRO A 227 1.69 -48.34 51.12
C PRO A 227 0.93 -48.75 52.39
N GLN A 228 -0.33 -49.17 52.24
CA GLN A 228 -1.09 -49.77 53.33
C GLN A 228 -0.48 -51.13 53.72
N PRO A 229 -0.31 -51.40 55.02
CA PRO A 229 0.11 -52.73 55.49
C PRO A 229 -1.07 -53.71 55.39
N THR A 230 -0.92 -54.71 54.53
CA THR A 230 -1.74 -55.93 54.50
C THR A 230 -1.62 -56.66 55.83
N LYS A 231 -2.72 -56.77 56.57
CA LYS A 231 -2.85 -57.66 57.72
C LYS A 231 -3.23 -59.05 57.22
N ASP A 232 -2.25 -59.95 57.17
CA ASP A 232 -2.52 -61.39 57.12
C ASP A 232 -3.19 -61.81 58.43
N THR A 233 -4.44 -62.26 58.33
CA THR A 233 -5.09 -63.05 59.38
C THR A 233 -5.34 -64.44 58.83
N THR A 234 -4.63 -65.39 59.42
CA THR A 234 -4.71 -66.83 59.28
C THR A 234 -6.14 -67.37 59.34
N LEU A 235 -6.50 -68.25 58.40
CA LEU A 235 -7.59 -69.21 58.56
C LEU A 235 -7.13 -70.59 58.05
N PHE A 236 -6.89 -71.48 59.01
CA PHE A 236 -6.70 -72.92 58.88
C PHE A 236 -7.82 -73.58 58.04
N SER A 237 -7.49 -74.54 57.17
CA SER A 237 -8.09 -75.90 57.20
C SER A 237 -7.62 -76.82 56.04
N VAL A 238 -6.88 -77.88 56.40
CA VAL A 238 -7.08 -79.31 56.07
C VAL A 238 -7.13 -79.78 54.60
N TYR A 239 -6.11 -80.57 54.22
CA TYR A 239 -6.17 -81.82 53.42
C TYR A 239 -4.95 -82.65 53.89
N LYS A 240 -4.99 -83.85 54.51
CA LYS A 240 -5.72 -85.11 54.36
C LYS A 240 -5.36 -85.92 53.10
N LEU A 241 -4.17 -86.53 53.10
CA LEU A 241 -3.85 -87.96 52.89
C LEU A 241 -2.34 -88.14 52.69
#